data_AF-A0AAD9VD56-F1
#
_entry.id   AF-A0AAD9VD56-F1
#
_cell.length_a   1.000
_cell.length_b   1.000
_cell.length_c   1.000
_cell.angle_alpha   90.00
_cell.angle_beta   90.00
_cell.angle_gamma   90.00
#
_symmetry.space_group_name_H-M   'P 1'
#
loop_
_entity.id
_entity.type
_entity.pdbx_description
1 polymer ?
#
loop_
_entity_poly.entity_id
_entity_poly.type
_entity_poly.pdbx_seq_one_letter_code
_entity_poly.pdbx_strand_id
1 'polypeptide(L)'
;MEYALKLPDPVNVEGAEPSQFSWTEETPKRKAPSHRESLTKSSKTDADVGTEELSVETALLHGDAQATPEAIENTPPVDPEVNLVQSLLERIAFLEQQVSSCEEKISRLEKENAVLLQCQFSLDKIKDDNAAILFYTGFPNYETLMSFYRYVEPKLQKMQYWKGEKHLKANQPYQEKDKNKPGPSRKVSHLDEFLLVLMRLKAGLFVQDLADRFGISTSLVSRIWHMDKFALSGIK
;
A
#
# COMPACT_ATOMS: atom_id res chain seq x y z
N MET A 1 23.63 72.86 15.69
CA MET A 1 23.40 72.07 16.92
C MET A 1 22.63 70.84 16.50
N GLU A 2 23.32 69.72 16.34
CA GLU A 2 22.77 68.47 15.82
C GLU A 2 22.77 67.48 16.99
N TYR A 3 21.58 67.10 17.48
CA TYR A 3 21.43 66.16 18.58
C TYR A 3 21.38 64.74 18.00
N ALA A 4 22.49 64.00 18.08
CA ALA A 4 22.53 62.58 17.77
C ALA A 4 22.07 61.77 19.00
N LEU A 5 20.86 61.19 18.95
CA LEU A 5 20.42 60.18 19.91
C LEU A 5 21.13 58.87 19.62
N LYS A 6 22.10 58.52 20.47
CA LYS A 6 22.82 57.25 20.42
C LYS A 6 21.94 56.16 21.03
N LEU A 7 21.43 55.25 20.21
CA LEU A 7 20.73 54.05 20.68
C LEU A 7 21.73 53.14 21.41
N PRO A 8 21.35 52.52 22.55
CA PRO A 8 22.21 51.56 23.23
C PRO A 8 22.31 50.24 22.45
N ASP A 9 23.49 49.63 22.48
CA ASP A 9 23.79 48.35 21.83
C ASP A 9 22.91 47.21 22.37
N PRO A 10 22.53 46.22 21.54
CA PRO A 10 21.68 45.13 21.97
C PRO A 10 22.38 44.25 23.00
N VAL A 11 21.74 44.07 24.15
CA VAL A 11 22.16 43.16 25.21
C VAL A 11 22.09 41.73 24.68
N ASN A 12 23.24 41.07 24.61
CA ASN A 12 23.32 39.64 24.31
C ASN A 12 22.77 38.85 25.50
N VAL A 13 21.55 38.32 25.36
CA VAL A 13 20.98 37.37 26.31
C VAL A 13 21.50 35.98 25.97
N GLU A 14 22.61 35.58 26.59
CA GLU A 14 23.04 34.18 26.62
C GLU A 14 21.95 33.37 27.35
N GLY A 15 21.30 32.44 26.64
CA GLY A 15 20.33 31.51 27.23
C GLY A 15 18.98 31.40 26.53
N ALA A 16 18.77 32.04 25.38
CA ALA A 16 17.52 31.99 24.62
C ALA A 16 17.52 30.99 23.44
N GLU A 17 18.22 29.85 23.56
CA GLU A 17 18.04 28.73 22.64
C GLU A 17 17.53 27.49 23.39
N PRO A 18 16.34 26.94 23.05
CA PRO A 18 15.93 25.65 23.56
C PRO A 18 16.78 24.57 22.87
N SER A 19 17.95 24.26 23.43
CA SER A 19 18.94 23.35 22.82
C SER A 19 18.66 21.86 23.01
N GLN A 20 17.48 21.48 23.51
CA GLN A 20 17.11 20.06 23.64
C GLN A 20 15.65 19.86 23.24
N PHE A 21 15.45 19.39 22.01
CA PHE A 21 14.17 18.81 21.62
C PHE A 21 14.14 17.33 22.01
N SER A 22 12.98 16.79 22.39
CA SER A 22 12.81 15.41 22.88
C SER A 22 13.08 14.31 21.85
N TRP A 23 13.44 14.65 20.60
CA TRP A 23 13.85 13.73 19.54
C TRP A 23 15.37 13.71 19.30
N THR A 24 16.16 14.33 20.19
CA THR A 24 17.63 14.33 20.11
C THR A 24 18.27 13.11 20.79
N GLU A 25 17.49 12.11 21.21
CA GLU A 25 18.05 10.84 21.69
C GLU A 25 18.43 9.91 20.55
N GLU A 26 19.63 9.34 20.63
CA GLU A 26 20.13 8.35 19.68
C GLU A 26 19.17 7.15 19.61
N THR A 27 18.53 6.96 18.46
CA THR A 27 17.62 5.83 18.26
C THR A 27 18.39 4.51 18.37
N PRO A 28 17.91 3.51 19.14
CA PRO A 28 18.58 2.24 19.29
C PRO A 28 18.73 1.51 17.95
N LYS A 29 19.92 0.97 17.69
CA LYS A 29 20.24 0.24 16.45
C LYS A 29 19.28 -0.94 16.25
N ARG A 30 18.65 -0.99 15.08
CA ARG A 30 17.73 -2.06 14.66
C ARG A 30 18.45 -3.42 14.68
N LYS A 31 17.77 -4.47 15.15
CA LYS A 31 18.26 -5.86 15.05
C LYS A 31 18.42 -6.25 13.56
N ALA A 32 19.45 -7.05 13.28
CA ALA A 32 19.70 -7.58 11.95
C ALA A 32 18.52 -8.46 11.48
N PRO A 33 18.23 -8.52 10.16
CA PRO A 33 17.17 -9.37 9.62
C PRO A 33 17.40 -10.83 10.03
N SER A 34 16.34 -11.50 10.49
CA SER A 34 16.37 -12.94 10.77
C SER A 34 16.65 -13.73 9.49
N HIS A 35 17.53 -14.73 9.57
CA HIS A 35 17.89 -15.60 8.46
C HIS A 35 16.66 -16.39 8.00
N ARG A 36 16.20 -16.14 6.76
CA ARG A 36 15.18 -16.98 6.13
C ARG A 36 15.88 -18.13 5.43
N GLU A 37 15.66 -19.34 5.92
CA GLU A 37 15.97 -20.55 5.16
C GLU A 37 15.05 -20.62 3.93
N SER A 38 15.65 -20.85 2.76
CA SER A 38 14.92 -21.04 1.52
C SER A 38 14.33 -22.45 1.48
N LEU A 39 13.01 -22.55 1.36
CA LEU A 39 12.34 -23.83 1.07
C LEU A 39 12.79 -24.34 -0.31
N THR A 40 13.40 -25.52 -0.30
CA THR A 40 13.78 -26.29 -1.49
C THR A 40 12.55 -26.67 -2.30
N LYS A 41 12.57 -26.37 -3.60
CA LYS A 41 11.58 -26.85 -4.56
C LYS A 41 11.73 -28.36 -4.73
N SER A 42 10.66 -29.11 -4.47
CA SER A 42 10.52 -30.49 -4.95
C SER A 42 9.36 -30.59 -5.93
N SER A 43 9.61 -31.36 -6.98
CA SER A 43 8.79 -31.61 -8.16
C SER A 43 7.94 -32.87 -8.03
N LYS A 44 6.65 -32.75 -8.37
CA LYS A 44 5.70 -33.73 -8.99
C LYS A 44 5.39 -35.12 -8.36
N THR A 45 4.13 -35.50 -8.64
CA THR A 45 3.39 -36.79 -8.69
C THR A 45 2.81 -37.44 -7.43
N ASP A 46 1.47 -37.46 -7.43
CA ASP A 46 0.47 -38.53 -7.18
C ASP A 46 0.39 -39.35 -5.89
N ALA A 47 -0.86 -39.42 -5.41
CA ALA A 47 -1.56 -40.42 -4.58
C ALA A 47 -1.07 -40.70 -3.14
N ASP A 48 -1.96 -40.51 -2.17
CA ASP A 48 -2.54 -41.58 -1.34
C ASP A 48 -2.97 -41.07 0.06
N VAL A 49 -3.99 -41.77 0.56
CA VAL A 49 -4.72 -41.70 1.82
C VAL A 49 -3.82 -41.69 3.06
N GLY A 50 -4.28 -41.02 4.13
CA GLY A 50 -3.68 -41.14 5.45
C GLY A 50 -4.46 -40.36 6.52
N THR A 51 -5.38 -41.05 7.16
CA THR A 51 -6.06 -40.68 8.41
C THR A 51 -5.06 -40.67 9.57
N GLU A 52 -5.05 -39.63 10.40
CA GLU A 52 -4.40 -39.66 11.72
C GLU A 52 -5.30 -38.92 12.73
N GLU A 53 -5.71 -39.68 13.76
CA GLU A 53 -6.50 -39.27 14.92
C GLU A 53 -5.69 -38.39 15.88
N LEU A 54 -6.36 -37.59 16.72
CA LEU A 54 -5.78 -37.22 18.02
C LEU A 54 -6.85 -37.11 19.11
N SER A 55 -6.62 -37.90 20.16
CA SER A 55 -7.36 -38.04 21.42
C SER A 55 -7.13 -36.91 22.40
N VAL A 56 -8.15 -36.55 23.19
CA VAL A 56 -8.11 -36.14 24.62
C VAL A 56 -9.56 -35.80 25.07
N GLU A 57 -10.06 -35.99 26.29
CA GLU A 57 -9.59 -36.53 27.56
C GLU A 57 -10.85 -36.71 28.44
N THR A 58 -10.94 -37.84 29.15
CA THR A 58 -12.07 -38.18 30.02
C THR A 58 -11.82 -37.63 31.43
N ALA A 59 -12.79 -36.92 32.01
CA ALA A 59 -12.79 -36.57 33.44
C ALA A 59 -14.06 -37.11 34.13
N LEU A 60 -13.82 -38.04 35.06
CA LEU A 60 -14.76 -38.66 35.99
C LEU A 60 -15.14 -37.71 37.13
N LEU A 61 -16.41 -37.73 37.58
CA LEU A 61 -16.76 -37.47 38.98
C LEU A 61 -17.85 -38.46 39.45
N HIS A 62 -17.58 -39.07 40.61
CA HIS A 62 -18.46 -39.95 41.39
C HIS A 62 -19.34 -39.13 42.36
N GLY A 63 -20.52 -39.66 42.71
CA GLY A 63 -21.31 -39.21 43.87
C GLY A 63 -22.70 -39.86 44.02
N ASP A 64 -22.73 -41.03 44.68
CA ASP A 64 -23.77 -41.68 45.52
C ASP A 64 -25.30 -41.65 45.22
N ALA A 65 -25.79 -42.86 44.93
CA ALA A 65 -26.95 -43.63 45.45
C ALA A 65 -28.23 -42.96 46.04
N GLN A 66 -29.40 -43.28 45.44
CA GLN A 66 -30.52 -43.99 46.10
C GLN A 66 -31.63 -44.42 45.09
N ALA A 67 -32.12 -45.67 45.20
CA ALA A 67 -33.29 -46.22 44.49
C ALA A 67 -34.60 -45.57 44.99
N THR A 68 -35.69 -45.40 44.22
CA THR A 68 -36.72 -46.37 43.76
C THR A 68 -37.79 -45.61 42.92
N PRO A 69 -38.82 -46.22 42.27
CA PRO A 69 -38.93 -46.29 40.82
C PRO A 69 -40.15 -45.53 40.21
N GLU A 70 -40.23 -45.59 38.87
CA GLU A 70 -41.41 -45.35 38.01
C GLU A 70 -41.87 -43.89 37.78
N ALA A 71 -41.40 -43.31 36.68
CA ALA A 71 -42.22 -42.47 35.82
C ALA A 71 -41.75 -42.64 34.36
N ILE A 72 -42.72 -42.96 33.50
CA ILE A 72 -42.60 -43.33 32.09
C ILE A 72 -41.70 -42.36 31.31
N GLU A 73 -40.51 -42.82 30.94
CA GLU A 73 -39.62 -42.17 29.99
C GLU A 73 -40.02 -42.61 28.57
N ASN A 74 -40.73 -41.74 27.86
CA ASN A 74 -40.81 -41.82 26.39
C ASN A 74 -39.86 -40.77 25.82
N THR A 75 -38.56 -41.06 25.86
CA THR A 75 -37.57 -40.41 25.00
C THR A 75 -36.89 -41.51 24.19
N PRO A 76 -37.18 -41.64 22.87
CA PRO A 76 -36.47 -42.62 22.06
C PRO A 76 -35.00 -42.22 21.92
N PRO A 77 -34.09 -43.17 21.61
CA PRO A 77 -32.67 -42.92 21.51
C PRO A 77 -32.43 -41.91 20.40
N VAL A 78 -31.79 -40.79 20.70
CA VAL A 78 -31.33 -39.86 19.66
C VAL A 78 -30.13 -40.53 18.99
N ASP A 79 -30.35 -41.09 17.81
CA ASP A 79 -29.30 -41.72 17.00
C ASP A 79 -28.12 -40.74 16.79
N PRO A 80 -26.86 -41.19 16.91
CA PRO A 80 -25.68 -40.33 16.75
C PRO A 80 -25.61 -39.67 15.36
N GLU A 81 -26.22 -40.30 14.35
CA GLU A 81 -26.37 -39.75 13.01
C GLU A 81 -27.26 -38.49 12.98
N VAL A 82 -28.30 -38.42 13.81
CA VAL A 82 -29.21 -37.26 13.89
C VAL A 82 -28.48 -36.03 14.47
N ASN A 83 -27.63 -36.23 15.47
CA ASN A 83 -26.81 -35.16 16.05
C ASN A 83 -25.77 -34.64 15.04
N LEU A 84 -25.11 -35.54 14.32
CA LEU A 84 -24.17 -35.18 13.27
C LEU A 84 -24.85 -34.39 12.14
N VAL A 85 -26.01 -34.85 11.66
CA VAL A 85 -26.79 -34.14 10.64
C VAL A 85 -27.20 -32.75 11.12
N GLN A 86 -27.66 -32.61 12.36
CA GLN A 86 -27.99 -31.31 12.94
C GLN A 86 -26.77 -30.37 12.98
N SER A 87 -25.61 -30.88 13.41
CA SER A 87 -24.36 -30.11 13.43
C SER A 87 -23.90 -29.65 12.04
N LEU A 88 -24.11 -30.50 11.02
CA LEU A 88 -23.79 -30.19 9.63
C LEU A 88 -24.74 -29.14 9.06
N LEU A 89 -26.04 -29.20 9.38
CA LEU A 89 -27.02 -28.20 8.97
C LEU A 89 -26.70 -26.83 9.57
N GLU A 90 -26.35 -26.77 10.86
CA GLU A 90 -25.90 -25.53 11.51
C GLU A 90 -24.63 -24.99 10.85
N ARG A 91 -23.70 -25.87 10.48
CA ARG A 91 -22.48 -25.47 9.76
C ARG A 91 -22.76 -24.93 8.36
N ILE A 92 -23.67 -25.56 7.62
CA ILE A 92 -24.09 -25.10 6.28
C ILE A 92 -24.73 -23.72 6.40
N ALA A 93 -25.69 -23.53 7.30
CA ALA A 93 -26.34 -22.25 7.51
C ALA A 93 -25.34 -21.14 7.90
N PHE A 94 -24.38 -21.46 8.78
CA PHE A 94 -23.32 -20.52 9.16
C PHE A 94 -22.39 -20.17 7.98
N LEU A 95 -22.04 -21.14 7.14
CA LEU A 95 -21.24 -20.91 5.94
C LEU A 95 -22.00 -20.08 4.90
N GLU A 96 -23.28 -20.37 4.68
CA GLU A 96 -24.15 -19.57 3.79
C GLU A 96 -24.26 -18.12 4.27
N GLN A 97 -24.42 -17.90 5.57
CA GLN A 97 -24.41 -16.55 6.15
C GLN A 97 -23.07 -15.83 5.92
N GLN A 98 -21.94 -16.53 6.09
CA GLN A 98 -20.62 -15.94 5.82
C GLN A 98 -20.41 -15.62 4.34
N VAL A 99 -20.89 -16.49 3.43
CA VAL A 99 -20.83 -16.24 1.98
C VAL A 99 -21.64 -14.99 1.65
N SER A 100 -22.89 -14.90 2.12
CA SER A 100 -23.75 -13.73 1.93
C SER A 100 -23.08 -12.45 2.46
N SER A 101 -22.51 -12.48 3.67
CA SER A 101 -21.80 -11.33 4.24
C SER A 101 -20.55 -10.92 3.44
N CYS A 102 -19.82 -11.89 2.88
CA CYS A 102 -18.65 -11.62 2.06
C CYS A 102 -19.05 -11.01 0.71
N GLU A 103 -20.09 -11.53 0.07
CA GLU A 103 -20.62 -11.03 -1.20
C GLU A 103 -21.11 -9.58 -1.07
N GLU A 104 -21.83 -9.25 0.00
CA GLU A 104 -22.24 -7.88 0.29
C GLU A 104 -21.03 -6.94 0.45
N LYS A 105 -19.98 -7.40 1.14
CA LYS A 105 -18.76 -6.61 1.33
C LYS A 105 -18.03 -6.39 0.00
N ILE A 106 -17.94 -7.41 -0.85
CA ILE A 106 -17.37 -7.31 -2.19
C ILE A 106 -18.16 -6.29 -3.00
N SER A 107 -19.49 -6.42 -3.06
CA SER A 107 -20.35 -5.50 -3.80
C SER A 107 -20.20 -4.04 -3.34
N ARG A 108 -20.11 -3.81 -2.02
CA ARG A 108 -19.87 -2.47 -1.47
C ARG A 108 -18.49 -1.93 -1.86
N LEU A 109 -17.42 -2.72 -1.69
CA LEU A 109 -16.07 -2.29 -2.02
C LEU A 109 -15.90 -2.02 -3.51
N GLU A 110 -16.54 -2.81 -4.37
CA GLU A 110 -16.55 -2.58 -5.82
C GLU A 110 -17.22 -1.27 -6.18
N LYS A 111 -18.37 -0.95 -5.55
CA LYS A 111 -19.06 0.34 -5.72
C LYS A 111 -18.20 1.50 -5.25
N GLU A 112 -17.60 1.40 -4.07
CA GLU A 112 -16.70 2.43 -3.54
C GLU A 112 -15.50 2.65 -4.44
N ASN A 113 -14.86 1.57 -4.91
CA ASN A 113 -13.72 1.64 -5.81
C ASN A 113 -14.10 2.26 -7.16
N ALA A 114 -15.27 1.92 -7.71
CA ALA A 114 -15.78 2.55 -8.92
C ALA A 114 -15.97 4.07 -8.77
N VAL A 115 -16.52 4.53 -7.64
CA VAL A 115 -16.65 5.96 -7.33
C VAL A 115 -15.28 6.63 -7.21
N LEU A 116 -14.34 6.02 -6.48
CA LEU A 116 -12.98 6.55 -6.33
C LEU A 116 -12.27 6.69 -7.68
N LEU A 117 -12.32 5.66 -8.53
CA LEU A 117 -11.76 5.69 -9.88
C LEU A 117 -12.47 6.72 -10.77
N GLN A 118 -13.77 6.93 -10.61
CA GLN A 118 -14.52 7.95 -11.32
C GLN A 118 -14.13 9.38 -10.90
N CYS A 119 -13.75 9.59 -9.65
CA CYS A 119 -13.29 10.90 -9.16
C CYS A 119 -11.80 11.18 -9.45
N GLN A 120 -10.96 10.14 -9.55
CA GLN A 120 -9.52 10.29 -9.74
C GLN A 120 -9.17 10.88 -11.11
N PHE A 121 -8.25 11.82 -11.20
CA PHE A 121 -7.81 12.34 -12.50
C PHE A 121 -7.02 11.27 -13.25
N SER A 122 -7.29 11.08 -14.55
CA SER A 122 -6.51 10.19 -15.40
C SER A 122 -6.44 10.70 -16.83
N LEU A 123 -5.40 10.30 -17.55
CA LEU A 123 -5.22 10.69 -18.96
C LEU A 123 -6.40 10.19 -19.82
N ASP A 124 -6.92 9.01 -19.51
CA ASP A 124 -8.06 8.41 -20.22
C ASP A 124 -9.31 9.29 -20.22
N LYS A 125 -9.47 10.16 -19.22
CA LYS A 125 -10.63 11.07 -19.11
C LYS A 125 -10.51 12.30 -20.00
N ILE A 126 -9.30 12.65 -20.42
CA ILE A 126 -9.02 13.86 -21.21
C ILE A 126 -8.49 13.56 -22.61
N LYS A 127 -8.21 12.30 -22.96
CA LYS A 127 -7.58 11.92 -24.24
C LYS A 127 -8.34 12.40 -25.48
N ASP A 128 -9.66 12.48 -25.39
CA ASP A 128 -10.53 12.90 -26.50
C ASP A 128 -10.81 14.42 -26.50
N ASP A 129 -10.28 15.16 -25.51
CA ASP A 129 -10.40 16.61 -25.38
C ASP A 129 -9.05 17.28 -25.61
N ASN A 130 -8.82 17.72 -26.85
CA ASN A 130 -7.58 18.41 -27.22
C ASN A 130 -7.37 19.72 -26.44
N ALA A 131 -8.43 20.42 -26.03
CA ALA A 131 -8.30 21.64 -25.24
C ALA A 131 -7.82 21.32 -23.82
N ALA A 132 -8.36 20.27 -23.21
CA ALA A 132 -7.87 19.78 -21.91
C ALA A 132 -6.42 19.28 -22.00
N ILE A 133 -6.07 18.51 -23.04
CA ILE A 133 -4.69 18.07 -23.26
C ILE A 133 -3.74 19.27 -23.37
N LEU A 134 -4.09 20.27 -24.18
CA LEU A 134 -3.28 21.48 -24.34
C LEU A 134 -3.14 22.26 -23.03
N PHE A 135 -4.24 22.38 -22.28
CA PHE A 135 -4.25 23.06 -21.00
C PHE A 135 -3.30 22.41 -19.98
N TYR A 136 -3.44 21.09 -19.78
CA TYR A 136 -2.71 20.35 -18.75
C TYR A 136 -1.29 19.99 -19.14
N THR A 137 -1.03 19.69 -20.42
CA THR A 137 0.23 19.10 -20.86
C THR A 137 1.05 20.01 -21.76
N GLY A 138 0.41 20.97 -22.42
CA GLY A 138 1.04 21.87 -23.38
C GLY A 138 1.16 21.27 -24.78
N PHE A 139 0.79 20.00 -24.97
CA PHE A 139 0.75 19.35 -26.27
C PHE A 139 -0.57 19.65 -26.99
N PRO A 140 -0.56 19.75 -28.33
CA PRO A 140 -1.76 20.13 -29.09
C PRO A 140 -2.86 19.06 -29.08
N ASN A 141 -2.50 17.79 -28.90
CA ASN A 141 -3.44 16.66 -28.86
C ASN A 141 -2.80 15.44 -28.20
N TYR A 142 -3.62 14.43 -27.92
CA TYR A 142 -3.22 13.18 -27.29
C TYR A 142 -2.15 12.42 -28.08
N GLU A 143 -2.27 12.34 -29.41
CA GLU A 143 -1.30 11.62 -30.26
C GLU A 143 0.11 12.21 -30.17
N THR A 144 0.22 13.54 -30.13
CA THR A 144 1.51 14.23 -30.01
C THR A 144 2.13 14.00 -28.64
N LEU A 145 1.31 14.09 -27.58
CA LEU A 145 1.72 13.77 -26.21
C LEU A 145 2.25 12.33 -26.11
N MET A 146 1.51 11.35 -26.63
CA MET A 146 1.89 9.95 -26.55
C MET A 146 3.10 9.61 -27.40
N SER A 147 3.26 10.26 -28.55
CA SER A 147 4.47 10.13 -29.38
C SER A 147 5.71 10.58 -28.61
N PHE A 148 5.62 11.71 -27.90
CA PHE A 148 6.69 12.19 -27.05
C PHE A 148 6.93 11.27 -25.84
N TYR A 149 5.87 10.80 -25.17
CA TYR A 149 5.99 9.86 -24.07
C TYR A 149 6.75 8.59 -24.48
N ARG A 150 6.40 7.98 -25.62
CA ARG A 150 7.09 6.78 -26.15
C ARG A 150 8.57 7.02 -26.40
N TYR A 151 8.95 8.23 -26.82
CA TYR A 151 10.35 8.61 -26.99
C TYR A 151 11.12 8.68 -25.65
N VAL A 152 10.49 9.16 -24.57
CA VAL A 152 11.14 9.31 -23.26
C VAL A 152 11.01 8.10 -22.34
N GLU A 153 10.00 7.24 -22.56
CA GLU A 153 9.66 6.09 -21.72
C GLU A 153 10.86 5.19 -21.36
N PRO A 154 11.76 4.82 -22.30
CA PRO A 154 12.93 3.99 -21.99
C PRO A 154 13.89 4.63 -20.96
N LYS A 155 13.92 5.97 -20.89
CA LYS A 155 14.70 6.72 -19.90
C LYS A 155 13.98 6.79 -18.55
N LEU A 156 12.65 6.96 -18.56
CA LEU A 156 11.82 6.98 -17.36
C LEU A 156 11.87 5.65 -16.60
N GLN A 157 11.86 4.51 -17.30
CA GLN A 157 11.99 3.18 -16.69
C GLN A 157 13.29 3.01 -15.89
N LYS A 158 14.38 3.61 -16.38
CA LYS A 158 15.70 3.57 -15.73
C LYS A 158 15.86 4.63 -14.63
N MET A 159 14.99 5.64 -14.61
CA MET A 159 15.05 6.75 -13.68
C MET A 159 14.83 6.26 -12.25
N GLN A 160 15.60 6.79 -11.30
CA GLN A 160 15.48 6.42 -9.90
C GLN A 160 14.95 7.57 -9.09
N TYR A 161 14.23 7.21 -8.03
CA TYR A 161 13.81 8.22 -7.10
C TYR A 161 14.99 8.94 -6.43
N TRP A 162 15.06 10.27 -6.51
CA TRP A 162 15.95 11.10 -5.70
C TRP A 162 15.83 10.68 -4.24
N LYS A 163 16.98 10.29 -3.67
CA LYS A 163 17.11 9.80 -2.29
C LYS A 163 18.16 10.61 -1.51
N GLY A 164 18.45 11.83 -1.96
CA GLY A 164 19.56 12.63 -1.44
C GLY A 164 20.89 12.31 -2.13
N GLU A 165 21.83 13.23 -1.99
CA GLU A 165 23.13 13.24 -2.66
C GLU A 165 23.96 11.98 -2.40
N LYS A 166 23.88 11.44 -1.18
CA LYS A 166 24.68 10.27 -0.72
C LYS A 166 24.15 8.91 -1.20
N HIS A 167 22.99 8.86 -1.86
CA HIS A 167 22.29 7.60 -2.18
C HIS A 167 22.16 7.31 -3.68
N LEU A 168 22.71 8.16 -4.55
CA LEU A 168 22.77 7.90 -5.99
C LEU A 168 23.95 6.97 -6.30
N LYS A 169 23.67 5.68 -6.47
CA LYS A 169 24.67 4.74 -7.03
C LYS A 169 24.48 4.71 -8.56
N ALA A 170 25.54 5.06 -9.30
CA ALA A 170 25.50 5.23 -10.76
C ALA A 170 25.08 3.96 -11.51
N ASN A 171 25.38 2.77 -10.98
CA ASN A 171 25.04 1.49 -11.59
C ASN A 171 24.52 0.53 -10.53
N GLN A 172 23.21 0.29 -10.51
CA GLN A 172 22.63 -0.75 -9.68
C GLN A 172 22.49 -2.04 -10.49
N PRO A 173 22.76 -3.23 -9.92
CA PRO A 173 22.73 -4.50 -10.64
C PRO A 173 21.40 -4.80 -11.35
N TYR A 174 20.31 -4.19 -10.88
CA TYR A 174 18.99 -4.29 -11.49
C TYR A 174 18.81 -3.45 -12.77
N GLN A 175 19.67 -2.47 -13.04
CA GLN A 175 19.58 -1.68 -14.27
C GLN A 175 20.09 -2.44 -15.51
N GLU A 176 20.63 -3.64 -15.33
CA GLU A 176 20.95 -4.59 -16.40
C GLU A 176 19.66 -5.18 -16.99
N LYS A 177 19.74 -5.60 -18.27
CA LYS A 177 18.64 -6.32 -18.92
C LYS A 177 18.37 -7.62 -18.13
N ASP A 178 17.10 -7.96 -17.95
CA ASP A 178 16.60 -9.24 -17.39
C ASP A 178 16.62 -9.43 -15.86
N LYS A 179 16.89 -8.37 -15.07
CA LYS A 179 16.67 -8.40 -13.61
C LYS A 179 15.36 -7.69 -13.27
N ASN A 180 14.83 -7.83 -12.05
CA ASN A 180 13.65 -7.11 -11.49
C ASN A 180 14.03 -6.26 -10.25
N LYS A 181 13.38 -5.10 -10.04
CA LYS A 181 13.82 -4.15 -9.00
C LYS A 181 13.59 -4.81 -7.66
N PRO A 182 14.60 -4.89 -6.79
CA PRO A 182 14.34 -5.36 -5.44
C PRO A 182 13.41 -4.37 -4.73
N GLY A 183 12.36 -4.88 -4.11
CA GLY A 183 11.40 -4.13 -3.32
C GLY A 183 10.03 -3.95 -3.99
N PRO A 184 9.11 -3.23 -3.31
CA PRO A 184 7.77 -2.99 -3.82
C PRO A 184 7.80 -2.31 -5.19
N SER A 185 6.88 -2.69 -6.07
CA SER A 185 6.62 -1.97 -7.31
C SER A 185 6.25 -0.52 -7.01
N ARG A 186 6.50 0.37 -7.99
CA ARG A 186 6.02 1.75 -7.86
C ARG A 186 4.50 1.74 -7.80
N LYS A 187 3.95 2.56 -6.92
CA LYS A 187 2.49 2.75 -6.80
C LYS A 187 1.89 3.51 -7.99
N VAL A 188 2.71 4.28 -8.70
CA VAL A 188 2.30 5.18 -9.78
C VAL A 188 2.96 4.71 -11.07
N SER A 189 2.22 4.73 -12.18
CA SER A 189 2.75 4.37 -13.49
C SER A 189 3.73 5.44 -14.00
N HIS A 190 4.63 5.08 -14.91
CA HIS A 190 5.55 6.07 -15.51
C HIS A 190 4.79 7.13 -16.31
N LEU A 191 3.65 6.78 -16.90
CA LEU A 191 2.78 7.71 -17.62
C LEU A 191 2.12 8.71 -16.68
N ASP A 192 1.64 8.27 -15.52
CA ASP A 192 1.03 9.16 -14.52
C ASP A 192 2.09 10.07 -13.87
N GLU A 193 3.29 9.55 -13.57
CA GLU A 193 4.42 10.38 -13.11
C GLU A 193 4.76 11.45 -14.15
N PHE A 194 4.81 11.06 -15.43
CA PHE A 194 5.09 11.98 -16.54
C PHE A 194 4.00 13.05 -16.68
N LEU A 195 2.73 12.66 -16.64
CA LEU A 195 1.60 13.57 -16.71
C LEU A 195 1.59 14.55 -15.53
N LEU A 196 1.86 14.07 -14.32
CA LEU A 196 1.97 14.88 -13.11
C LEU A 196 3.04 15.97 -13.26
N VAL A 197 4.21 15.61 -13.81
CA VAL A 197 5.29 16.57 -14.06
C VAL A 197 4.88 17.60 -15.11
N LEU A 198 4.24 17.18 -16.21
CA LEU A 198 3.74 18.11 -17.22
C LEU A 198 2.69 19.07 -16.66
N MET A 199 1.71 18.57 -15.90
CA MET A 199 0.69 19.41 -15.24
C MET A 199 1.31 20.44 -14.31
N ARG A 200 2.36 20.06 -13.59
CA ARG A 200 3.10 20.98 -12.74
C ARG A 200 3.86 22.04 -13.53
N LEU A 201 4.55 21.64 -14.61
CA LEU A 201 5.33 22.55 -15.46
C LEU A 201 4.44 23.49 -16.27
N LYS A 202 3.34 22.99 -16.83
CA LYS A 202 2.50 23.70 -17.79
C LYS A 202 1.33 24.44 -17.14
N ALA A 203 0.62 23.80 -16.22
CA ALA A 203 -0.56 24.37 -15.56
C ALA A 203 -0.21 24.98 -14.19
N GLY A 204 1.01 24.80 -13.70
CA GLY A 204 1.45 25.40 -12.45
C GLY A 204 0.79 24.83 -11.20
N LEU A 205 0.25 23.61 -11.26
CA LEU A 205 -0.49 23.02 -10.13
C LEU A 205 0.37 22.83 -8.88
N PHE A 206 -0.23 23.11 -7.72
CA PHE A 206 0.43 22.94 -6.43
C PHE A 206 0.63 21.45 -6.09
N VAL A 207 1.58 21.19 -5.19
CA VAL A 207 1.89 19.82 -4.74
C VAL A 207 0.66 19.16 -4.10
N GLN A 208 -0.15 19.94 -3.38
CA GLN A 208 -1.38 19.47 -2.74
C GLN A 208 -2.42 19.06 -3.80
N ASP A 209 -2.71 19.93 -4.78
CA ASP A 209 -3.67 19.59 -5.84
C ASP A 209 -3.27 18.35 -6.64
N LEU A 210 -1.97 18.20 -6.93
CA LEU A 210 -1.45 17.02 -7.62
C LEU A 210 -1.57 15.76 -6.76
N ALA A 211 -1.36 15.86 -5.45
CA ALA A 211 -1.54 14.74 -4.53
C ALA A 211 -3.00 14.25 -4.55
N ASP A 212 -3.95 15.18 -4.48
CA ASP A 212 -5.38 14.87 -4.45
C ASP A 212 -5.86 14.30 -5.78
N ARG A 213 -5.47 14.90 -6.92
CA ARG A 213 -5.87 14.44 -8.26
C ARG A 213 -5.39 13.04 -8.58
N PHE A 214 -4.16 12.70 -8.19
CA PHE A 214 -3.56 11.39 -8.45
C PHE A 214 -3.77 10.40 -7.30
N GLY A 215 -4.39 10.79 -6.18
CA GLY A 215 -4.62 9.91 -5.03
C GLY A 215 -3.32 9.42 -4.38
N ILE A 216 -2.29 10.27 -4.33
CA ILE A 216 -0.97 9.93 -3.76
C ILE A 216 -0.56 10.91 -2.67
N SER A 217 0.44 10.57 -1.86
CA SER A 217 0.93 11.48 -0.82
C SER A 217 1.70 12.67 -1.43
N THR A 218 1.56 13.84 -0.81
CA THR A 218 2.35 15.04 -1.15
C THR A 218 3.86 14.79 -1.15
N SER A 219 4.34 13.93 -0.24
CA SER A 219 5.73 13.50 -0.21
C SER A 219 6.17 12.72 -1.45
N LEU A 220 5.27 11.93 -2.05
CA LEU A 220 5.53 11.21 -3.29
C LEU A 220 5.54 12.17 -4.48
N VAL A 221 4.61 13.13 -4.53
CA VAL A 221 4.59 14.20 -5.54
C VAL A 221 5.91 14.99 -5.51
N SER A 222 6.34 15.44 -4.33
CA SER A 222 7.62 16.16 -4.17
C SER A 222 8.81 15.31 -4.60
N ARG A 223 8.78 14.01 -4.29
CA ARG A 223 9.81 13.08 -4.76
C ARG A 223 9.79 13.06 -6.30
N ILE A 224 8.67 12.73 -6.94
CA ILE A 224 8.53 12.70 -8.42
C ILE A 224 9.01 14.01 -9.06
N TRP A 225 8.69 15.16 -8.48
CA TRP A 225 9.18 16.46 -8.96
C TRP A 225 10.70 16.62 -8.84
N HIS A 226 11.28 16.22 -7.72
CA HIS A 226 12.73 16.33 -7.47
C HIS A 226 13.57 15.27 -8.19
N MET A 227 12.95 14.42 -9.02
CA MET A 227 13.67 13.51 -9.92
C MET A 227 14.55 14.22 -10.92
N ASP A 228 14.13 15.41 -11.34
CA ASP A 228 14.69 16.07 -12.52
C ASP A 228 15.94 16.91 -12.26
N LYS A 229 16.42 17.00 -11.02
CA LYS A 229 17.63 17.80 -10.74
C LYS A 229 18.90 17.26 -11.41
N PHE A 230 18.91 16.02 -11.92
CA PHE A 230 20.08 15.44 -12.62
C PHE A 230 19.79 14.92 -14.03
N ALA A 231 18.54 14.72 -14.44
CA ALA A 231 18.22 14.25 -15.79
C ALA A 231 18.38 15.35 -16.85
N LEU A 232 18.05 16.60 -16.50
CA LEU A 232 18.17 17.75 -17.40
C LEU A 232 19.59 18.33 -17.48
N SER A 233 20.50 17.98 -16.56
CA SER A 233 21.91 18.39 -16.65
C SER A 233 22.70 17.61 -17.72
N GLY A 234 22.13 16.53 -18.26
CA GLY A 234 22.71 15.71 -19.32
C GLY A 234 22.15 15.98 -20.72
N ILE A 235 21.23 16.93 -20.86
CA ILE A 235 20.74 17.40 -22.16
C ILE A 235 21.53 18.66 -22.51
N LYS A 236 22.75 18.45 -23.01
CA LYS A 236 23.53 19.44 -23.76
C LYS A 236 23.76 18.90 -25.16
#